data_AF-A0A2I1GLF8-F1
#
_entry.id   AF-A0A2I1GLF8-F1
#
_cell.length_a   1.000
_cell.length_b   1.000
_cell.length_c   1.000
_cell.angle_alpha   90.00
_cell.angle_beta   90.00
_cell.angle_gamma   90.00
#
_symmetry.space_group_name_H-M   'P 1'
#
loop_
_entity.id
_entity.type
_entity.pdbx_description
1 polymer ?
#
loop_
_entity_poly.entity_id
_entity_poly.type
_entity_poly.pdbx_seq_one_letter_code
_entity_poly.pdbx_strand_id
1 'polypeptide(L)' 'MGSSQHGLVDSIKTVYRNNKNSVESCGSDKEKADLLVELNVKQQVQNISATDIVQTAWAKVDICGEQDLSNLLIMCFFK' A
#
# COMPACT_ATOMS: atom_id res chain seq x y z
N MET A 1 10.68 10.89 -23.56
CA MET A 1 10.38 11.99 -22.61
C MET A 1 10.75 11.50 -21.23
N GLY A 2 11.76 12.11 -20.59
CA GLY A 2 12.38 11.59 -19.37
C GLY A 2 11.41 11.60 -18.19
N SER A 3 10.95 10.41 -17.80
CA SER A 3 10.29 10.17 -16.51
C SER A 3 11.34 10.33 -15.42
N SER A 4 11.54 11.56 -14.97
CA SER A 4 12.28 11.83 -13.74
C SER A 4 11.54 11.10 -12.63
N GLN A 5 12.14 10.03 -12.11
CA GLN A 5 11.54 9.16 -11.11
C GLN A 5 11.66 9.90 -9.76
N HIS A 6 10.61 10.62 -9.37
CA HIS A 6 10.61 11.41 -8.14
C HIS A 6 10.17 10.54 -6.95
N GLY A 7 10.89 9.44 -6.70
CA GLY A 7 10.75 8.57 -5.52
C GLY A 7 9.34 8.45 -4.93
N LEU A 8 9.21 8.82 -3.64
CA LEU A 8 7.97 8.73 -2.86
C LEU A 8 6.81 9.60 -3.38
N VAL A 9 7.10 10.66 -4.14
CA VAL A 9 6.05 11.57 -4.64
C VAL A 9 5.36 10.95 -5.86
N ASP A 10 6.08 10.19 -6.68
CA ASP A 10 5.48 9.45 -7.80
C ASP A 10 4.70 8.21 -7.34
N SER A 11 5.07 7.59 -6.21
CA SER A 11 4.28 6.48 -5.65
C SER A 11 2.90 6.96 -5.17
N ILE A 12 2.81 8.13 -4.52
CA ILE A 12 1.53 8.72 -4.10
C ILE A 12 0.64 9.03 -5.31
N LYS A 13 1.21 9.62 -6.38
CA LYS A 13 0.46 9.86 -7.63
C LYS A 13 -0.04 8.57 -8.26
N THR A 14 0.74 7.51 -8.17
CA THR A 14 0.36 6.18 -8.67
C THR A 14 -0.78 5.60 -7.87
N VAL A 15 -0.74 5.69 -6.53
CA VAL A 15 -1.83 5.29 -5.64
C VAL A 15 -3.12 6.05 -5.97
N TYR A 16 -3.04 7.37 -6.18
CA TYR A 16 -4.17 8.18 -6.60
C TYR A 16 -4.74 7.70 -7.95
N ARG A 17 -3.89 7.48 -8.95
CA ARG A 17 -4.33 7.02 -10.29
C ARG A 17 -5.04 5.66 -10.23
N ASN A 18 -4.51 4.73 -9.43
CA ASN A 18 -5.06 3.38 -9.30
C ASN A 18 -6.40 3.37 -8.54
N ASN A 19 -6.62 4.32 -7.63
CA ASN A 19 -7.82 4.41 -6.79
C ASN A 19 -8.68 5.64 -7.13
N LYS A 20 -8.51 6.20 -8.33
CA LYS A 20 -9.10 7.48 -8.73
C LYS A 20 -10.61 7.49 -8.53
N ASN A 21 -11.29 6.41 -8.92
CA ASN A 21 -12.75 6.31 -8.80
C ASN A 21 -13.20 6.35 -7.33
N SER A 22 -12.49 5.68 -6.43
CA SER A 22 -12.79 5.68 -5.00
C SER A 22 -12.55 7.04 -4.38
N VAL A 23 -11.44 7.70 -4.70
CA VAL A 23 -11.12 9.04 -4.18
C VAL A 23 -12.08 10.09 -4.75
N GLU A 24 -12.37 10.07 -6.05
CA GLU A 24 -13.28 11.06 -6.66
C GLU A 24 -14.74 10.88 -6.25
N SER A 25 -15.12 9.70 -5.72
CA SER A 25 -16.45 9.47 -5.16
C SER A 25 -16.69 10.13 -3.79
N CYS A 26 -15.63 10.58 -3.09
CA CYS A 26 -15.76 11.28 -1.81
C CYS A 26 -16.32 12.70 -2.02
N GLY A 27 -17.20 13.14 -1.12
CA GLY A 27 -17.93 14.40 -1.24
C GLY A 27 -17.11 15.64 -0.88
N SER A 28 -16.17 15.51 0.05
CA SER A 28 -15.31 16.62 0.50
C SER A 28 -13.83 16.38 0.23
N ASP A 29 -13.05 17.46 0.07
CA ASP A 29 -11.60 17.36 -0.10
C ASP A 29 -10.88 16.78 1.12
N LYS A 30 -11.49 16.91 2.31
CA LYS A 30 -10.98 16.28 3.54
C LYS A 30 -11.11 14.76 3.46
N GLU A 31 -12.29 14.25 3.10
CA GLU A 31 -12.49 12.80 2.94
C GLU A 31 -11.59 12.21 1.85
N LYS A 32 -11.35 12.97 0.77
CA LYS A 32 -10.38 12.59 -0.28
C LYS A 32 -8.97 12.47 0.25
N ALA A 33 -8.54 13.45 1.05
CA ALA A 33 -7.20 13.45 1.63
C ALA A 33 -7.04 12.29 2.63
N ASP A 34 -8.02 12.07 3.50
CA ASP A 34 -8.01 10.99 4.50
C ASP A 34 -7.94 9.62 3.80
N LEU A 35 -8.80 9.38 2.80
CA LEU A 35 -8.80 8.14 2.03
C LEU A 35 -7.48 7.92 1.26
N LEU A 36 -6.91 8.98 0.68
CA LEU A 36 -5.65 8.88 -0.04
C LEU A 36 -4.48 8.55 0.89
N VAL A 37 -4.49 9.08 2.13
CA VAL A 37 -3.49 8.74 3.15
C VAL A 37 -3.61 7.27 3.53
N GLU A 38 -4.81 6.76 3.79
CA GLU A 38 -5.03 5.35 4.11
C GLU A 38 -4.56 4.41 2.99
N LEU A 39 -4.95 4.71 1.75
CA LEU A 39 -4.54 3.93 0.58
C LEU A 39 -3.03 3.96 0.37
N ASN A 40 -2.40 5.11 0.61
CA ASN A 40 -0.96 5.26 0.46
C ASN A 40 -0.18 4.48 1.53
N VAL A 41 -0.65 4.46 2.78
CA VAL A 41 -0.04 3.66 3.84
C VAL A 41 -0.22 2.17 3.55
N LYS A 42 -1.43 1.74 3.16
CA LYS A 42 -1.72 0.35 2.80
C LYS A 42 -0.80 -0.16 1.68
N GLN A 43 -0.65 0.62 0.61
CA GLN A 43 0.24 0.26 -0.51
C GLN A 43 1.71 0.17 -0.08
N GLN A 44 2.16 1.05 0.81
CA GLN A 44 3.55 1.02 1.30
C GLN A 44 3.81 -0.18 2.20
N VAL A 45 2.87 -0.52 3.08
CA VAL A 45 2.96 -1.73 3.90
C VAL A 45 3.01 -2.98 3.01
N GLN A 46 2.18 -3.04 1.96
CA GLN A 46 2.26 -4.12 0.96
C GLN A 46 3.65 -4.18 0.31
N ASN A 47 4.18 -3.06 -0.17
CA ASN A 47 5.48 -3.00 -0.82
C ASN A 47 6.60 -3.48 0.11
N ILE A 48 6.59 -3.07 1.39
CA ILE A 48 7.57 -3.51 2.39
C ILE A 48 7.41 -5.01 2.67
N SER A 49 6.17 -5.47 2.84
CA SER A 49 5.88 -6.89 3.10
C SER A 49 6.34 -7.80 1.97
N ALA A 50 6.31 -7.32 0.72
CA ALA A 50 6.75 -8.07 -0.46
C ALA A 50 8.28 -8.11 -0.63
N THR A 51 9.05 -7.41 0.19
CA THR A 51 10.53 -7.46 0.10
C THR A 51 11.10 -8.79 0.56
N ASP A 52 12.18 -9.24 -0.08
CA ASP A 52 12.86 -10.51 0.26
C ASP A 52 13.28 -10.58 1.72
N ILE A 53 13.64 -9.46 2.34
CA ILE A 53 14.02 -9.37 3.75
C ILE A 53 12.86 -9.80 4.65
N VAL A 54 11.68 -9.23 4.41
CA VAL A 54 10.48 -9.51 5.21
C VAL A 54 9.97 -10.93 4.93
N GLN A 55 9.93 -11.34 3.66
CA GLN A 55 9.53 -12.70 3.27
C GLN A 55 10.44 -13.77 3.87
N THR A 56 11.76 -13.57 3.82
CA THR A 56 12.74 -14.48 4.42
C THR A 56 12.64 -14.50 5.94
N ALA A 57 12.39 -13.36 6.58
CA ALA A 57 12.20 -13.29 8.02
C ALA A 57 10.97 -14.09 8.48
N TRP A 58 9.85 -13.99 7.75
CA TRP A 58 8.64 -14.75 8.07
C TRP A 58 8.75 -16.25 7.76
N ALA A 59 9.39 -16.62 6.65
CA ALA A 59 9.66 -18.01 6.31
C ALA A 59 10.52 -18.72 7.37
N LYS A 60 11.39 -17.98 8.07
CA LYS A 60 12.22 -18.51 9.17
C LYS A 60 11.49 -18.67 10.50
N VAL A 61 10.31 -18.05 10.65
CA VAL A 61 9.55 -17.99 11.92
C VAL A 61 8.34 -18.94 11.91
N ASP A 62 8.16 -19.77 10.87
CA ASP A 62 7.08 -20.77 10.76
C ASP A 62 5.67 -20.18 10.95
N ILE A 63 5.43 -18.98 10.39
CA ILE A 63 4.07 -18.45 10.27
C ILE A 63 3.48 -18.97 8.95
N CYS A 64 2.98 -20.21 9.01
CA CYS A 64 2.00 -20.86 8.14
C CYS A 64 1.86 -20.32 6.70
N GLY A 65 2.31 -21.11 5.72
CA GLY A 65 1.57 -21.66 4.57
C GLY A 65 0.58 -20.84 3.71
N GLU A 66 0.30 -19.57 4.00
CA GLU A 66 -0.65 -18.75 3.26
C GLU A 66 0.12 -17.87 2.28
N GLN A 67 -0.16 -18.04 0.99
CA GLN A 67 0.56 -17.42 -0.14
C GLN A 67 0.44 -15.90 -0.22
N ASP A 68 -0.13 -15.23 0.77
CA ASP A 68 -0.39 -13.79 0.71
C ASP A 68 -0.34 -13.10 2.09
N LEU A 69 0.82 -13.22 2.76
CA LEU A 69 1.13 -12.52 4.02
C LEU A 69 0.96 -10.99 3.90
N SER A 70 1.01 -10.45 2.67
CA SER A 70 0.75 -9.04 2.37
C SER A 70 -0.70 -8.61 2.73
N ASN A 71 -1.68 -9.48 2.46
CA ASN A 71 -3.08 -9.26 2.82
C ASN A 71 -3.34 -9.51 4.30
N LEU A 72 -2.66 -10.49 4.90
CA LEU A 72 -2.80 -10.78 6.33
C LEU A 72 -2.31 -9.60 7.20
N LEU A 73 -1.21 -8.95 6.82
CA LEU A 73 -0.68 -7.81 7.57
C LEU A 73 -1.57 -6.58 7.49
N ILE A 74 -2.19 -6.34 6.32
CA ILE A 74 -3.23 -5.32 6.17
C ILE A 74 -4.43 -5.65 7.05
N MET A 75 -4.91 -6.90 7.03
CA MET A 75 -6.09 -7.29 7.81
C MET A 75 -5.85 -7.29 9.33
N CYS A 76 -4.63 -7.59 9.79
CA CYS A 76 -4.29 -7.60 11.21
C CYS A 76 -4.00 -6.21 11.80
N PHE A 77 -3.60 -5.22 10.99
CA PHE A 77 -3.26 -3.88 11.47
C PHE A 77 -4.28 -2.78 11.16
N PHE A 78 -5.18 -2.97 10.19
CA PHE A 78 -6.17 -1.96 9.77
C PHE A 78 -7.62 -2.44 9.91
N LYS A 79 -7.97 -3.01 11.07
CA LYS A 79 -9.36 -3.32 11.44
C LYS A 79 -9.89 -2.38 12.52
#